data_AF-A0A9W6ZMW9-F1
#
_entry.id   AF-A0A9W6ZMW9-F1
#
_cell.length_a   1.000
_cell.length_b   1.000
_cell.length_c   1.000
_cell.angle_alpha   90.00
_cell.angle_beta   90.00
_cell.angle_gamma   90.00
#
_symmetry.space_group_name_H-M   'P 1'
#
loop_
_entity.id
_entity.type
_entity.pdbx_description
1 polymer ?
#
loop_
_entity_poly.entity_id
_entity_poly.type
_entity_poly.pdbx_seq_one_letter_code
_entity_poly.pdbx_strand_id
1 'polypeptide(L)'
;MQRRRSSIENEPDKQRICDLMESFHNLGWCSGSGGGCSTRSSLTGSRNILVAPSGVQKEMMSVDDIIILDSTSNVIENCNDLKPSACLSIFNEIYLNSSSCSAIIHSHSSVFVKLTNLFLGAEFKCQYFEMIKGVNGHENDEVLVIPIIDNTRTEEELASSVAACVKIYPRSPAVLVRNHGIYVWGKSWSNAKVHAECIDYLATVCLDMERTGLATIEGGVCKPNSEFGRKNEKPRVWRVPEVMVEPGGIGYTEDGVNVIPGRPLKFEDESILEKLGVTYDRLSGREDDQKLDDIKVRDEYKNFDIVELDGGKMEKVKYEGFMTKFFETHYHEDDEVRYILSGGGYFDCRYESAWYRIQVKVGDCICIPEFLWHRFVCDTGRKVRAMRLFKDAPKWEALTDVDQPERKERKE
;
A
#
# COMPACT_ATOMS: atom_id res chain seq x y z
N MET A 1 19.37 35.79 24.98
CA MET A 1 19.23 34.98 26.22
C MET A 1 18.30 33.77 26.04
N GLN A 2 17.16 33.90 25.35
CA GLN A 2 16.17 32.81 25.20
C GLN A 2 16.70 31.56 24.45
N ARG A 3 17.47 31.73 23.35
CA ARG A 3 18.07 30.61 22.59
C ARG A 3 19.09 29.77 23.38
N ARG A 4 19.88 30.37 24.28
CA ARG A 4 20.83 29.61 25.12
C ARG A 4 20.11 28.86 26.24
N ARG A 5 18.92 29.31 26.66
CA ARG A 5 18.13 28.68 27.72
C ARG A 5 17.34 27.48 27.19
N SER A 6 16.78 27.56 25.98
CA SER A 6 16.12 26.42 25.31
C SER A 6 17.07 25.23 25.09
N SER A 7 18.32 25.52 24.74
CA SER A 7 19.35 24.49 24.51
C SER A 7 19.63 23.66 25.77
N ILE A 8 19.74 24.33 26.94
CA ILE A 8 20.03 23.67 28.23
C ILE A 8 18.82 22.86 28.69
N GLU A 9 17.61 23.40 28.55
CA GLU A 9 16.39 22.74 29.03
C GLU A 9 16.04 21.47 28.23
N ASN A 10 16.42 21.40 26.94
CA ASN A 10 16.21 20.22 26.09
C ASN A 10 17.40 19.24 26.05
N GLU A 11 18.50 19.55 26.74
CA GLU A 11 19.72 18.73 26.72
C GLU A 11 19.48 17.24 27.05
N PRO A 12 18.61 16.86 28.01
CA PRO A 12 18.30 15.45 28.27
C PRO A 12 17.63 14.73 27.08
N ASP A 13 16.78 15.42 26.32
CA ASP A 13 16.11 14.84 25.14
C ASP A 13 17.08 14.77 23.96
N LYS A 14 17.94 15.77 23.79
CA LYS A 14 19.01 15.76 22.79
C LYS A 14 19.99 14.61 23.01
N GLN A 15 20.47 14.45 24.25
CA GLN A 15 21.37 13.35 24.61
C GLN A 15 20.70 12.00 24.33
N ARG A 16 19.42 11.87 24.69
CA ARG A 16 18.67 10.65 24.43
C ARG A 16 18.56 10.31 22.95
N ILE A 17 18.36 11.29 22.06
CA ILE A 17 18.38 11.04 20.62
C ILE A 17 19.76 10.52 20.20
N CYS A 18 20.85 11.10 20.70
CA CYS A 18 22.20 10.64 20.39
C CYS A 18 22.41 9.18 20.82
N ASP A 19 22.06 8.85 22.08
CA ASP A 19 22.17 7.49 22.62
C ASP A 19 21.34 6.47 21.81
N LEU A 20 20.13 6.85 21.41
CA LEU A 20 19.27 6.02 20.57
C LEU A 20 19.85 5.82 19.18
N MET A 21 20.37 6.88 18.54
CA MET A 21 20.96 6.78 17.21
C MET A 21 22.23 5.93 17.19
N GLU A 22 23.08 6.02 18.22
CA GLU A 22 24.22 5.13 18.40
C GLU A 22 23.77 3.67 18.56
N SER A 23 22.79 3.42 19.45
CA SER A 23 22.23 2.08 19.65
C SER A 23 21.64 1.51 18.36
N PHE A 24 20.87 2.30 17.61
CA PHE A 24 20.24 1.87 16.35
C PHE A 24 21.26 1.66 15.24
N HIS A 25 22.34 2.44 15.20
CA HIS A 25 23.45 2.17 14.30
C HIS A 25 24.10 0.82 14.59
N ASN A 26 24.38 0.52 15.87
CA ASN A 26 24.97 -0.76 16.29
C ASN A 26 24.08 -1.98 16.00
N LEU A 27 22.75 -1.79 15.97
CA LEU A 27 21.78 -2.81 15.53
C LEU A 27 21.68 -2.94 14.00
N GLY A 28 22.35 -2.07 13.22
CA GLY A 28 22.28 -2.03 11.77
C GLY A 28 21.02 -1.36 11.22
N TRP A 29 20.27 -0.62 12.05
CA TRP A 29 19.04 0.06 11.65
C TRP A 29 19.30 1.41 10.97
N CYS A 30 20.40 2.10 11.35
CA CYS A 30 20.71 3.46 10.90
C CYS A 30 22.12 3.58 10.28
N SER A 31 22.47 2.62 9.42
CA SER A 31 23.76 2.59 8.72
C SER A 31 23.82 3.59 7.54
N GLY A 32 25.02 4.05 7.19
CA GLY A 32 25.25 4.85 5.98
C GLY A 32 24.53 6.21 5.98
N SER A 33 24.39 6.86 7.14
CA SER A 33 23.62 8.10 7.39
C SER A 33 22.09 8.00 7.25
N GLY A 34 21.58 6.81 6.88
CA GLY A 34 20.15 6.52 6.78
C GLY A 34 19.47 6.31 8.14
N GLY A 35 18.14 6.21 8.12
CA GLY A 35 17.34 6.19 9.34
C GLY A 35 17.33 7.53 10.09
N GLY A 36 16.64 7.55 11.23
CA GLY A 36 16.53 8.76 12.04
C GLY A 36 15.59 8.62 13.22
N CYS A 37 15.64 9.59 14.11
CA CYS A 37 14.75 9.68 15.25
C CYS A 37 14.23 11.10 15.41
N SER A 38 12.98 11.20 15.84
CA SER A 38 12.35 12.45 16.24
C SER A 38 11.57 12.25 17.55
N THR A 39 11.65 13.21 18.46
CA THR A 39 10.92 13.18 19.73
C THR A 39 10.28 14.54 20.03
N ARG A 40 9.08 14.54 20.61
CA ARG A 40 8.54 15.74 21.25
C ARG A 40 9.37 16.08 22.49
N SER A 41 9.57 17.37 22.71
CA SER A 41 10.21 17.90 23.92
C SER A 41 9.46 17.42 25.17
N SER A 42 10.20 16.94 26.17
CA SER A 42 9.67 16.51 27.46
C SER A 42 9.31 17.69 28.38
N LEU A 43 9.67 18.92 27.98
CA LEU A 43 9.36 20.13 28.74
C LEU A 43 7.85 20.37 28.80
N THR A 44 7.34 20.56 30.03
CA THR A 44 5.92 20.78 30.28
C THR A 44 5.38 21.97 29.48
N GLY A 45 4.33 21.73 28.69
CA GLY A 45 3.69 22.76 27.85
C GLY A 45 4.39 23.04 26.52
N SER A 46 5.56 22.45 26.27
CA SER A 46 6.25 22.53 24.98
C SER A 46 5.53 21.68 23.93
N ARG A 47 5.45 22.19 22.70
CA ARG A 47 5.04 21.42 21.52
C ARG A 47 6.18 21.22 20.53
N ASN A 48 7.40 21.54 20.94
CA ASN A 48 8.57 21.48 20.10
C ASN A 48 8.91 20.02 19.77
N ILE A 49 9.44 19.81 18.58
CA ILE A 49 9.98 18.53 18.14
C ILE A 49 11.49 18.65 18.00
N LEU A 50 12.20 17.61 18.40
CA LEU A 50 13.64 17.47 18.27
C LEU A 50 13.89 16.41 17.21
N VAL A 51 14.75 16.69 16.24
CA VAL A 51 15.00 15.80 15.10
C VAL A 51 16.49 15.63 14.84
N ALA A 52 16.91 14.40 14.56
CA ALA A 52 18.25 14.12 14.06
C ALA A 52 18.45 14.74 12.65
N PRO A 53 19.61 15.33 12.35
CA PRO A 53 19.86 15.97 11.07
C PRO A 53 20.12 14.95 9.95
N SER A 54 19.99 15.42 8.70
CA SER A 54 20.30 14.62 7.51
C SER A 54 21.82 14.57 7.25
N GLY A 55 22.30 13.49 6.61
CA GLY A 55 23.65 13.41 6.06
C GLY A 55 24.81 13.28 7.06
N VAL A 56 24.53 13.19 8.36
CA VAL A 56 25.56 12.92 9.39
C VAL A 56 25.65 11.43 9.73
N GLN A 57 26.84 11.01 10.19
CA GLN A 57 27.06 9.72 10.84
C GLN A 57 26.29 9.68 12.15
N LYS A 58 25.29 8.81 12.24
CA LYS A 58 24.26 8.84 13.28
C LYS A 58 24.81 8.44 14.66
N GLU A 59 25.80 7.57 14.66
CA GLU A 59 26.56 7.09 15.81
C GLU A 59 27.58 8.10 16.36
N MET A 60 27.93 9.13 15.58
CA MET A 60 28.90 10.17 15.96
C MET A 60 28.23 11.50 16.32
N MET A 61 26.90 11.51 16.43
CA MET A 61 26.13 12.72 16.70
C MET A 61 26.37 13.24 18.13
N SER A 62 26.38 14.55 18.26
CA SER A 62 26.41 15.27 19.53
C SER A 62 25.10 16.01 19.78
N VAL A 63 24.89 16.46 21.02
CA VAL A 63 23.70 17.24 21.39
C VAL A 63 23.53 18.55 20.62
N ASP A 64 24.62 19.12 20.09
CA ASP A 64 24.61 20.33 19.27
C ASP A 64 24.16 20.07 17.82
N ASP A 65 24.18 18.81 17.38
CA ASP A 65 23.70 18.40 16.05
C ASP A 65 22.17 18.26 16.01
N ILE A 66 21.52 18.15 17.18
CA ILE A 66 20.06 17.99 17.27
C ILE A 66 19.36 19.30 16.96
N ILE A 67 18.44 19.25 15.99
CA ILE A 67 17.66 20.41 15.54
C ILE A 67 16.33 20.44 16.30
N ILE A 68 15.98 21.61 16.84
CA ILE A 68 14.70 21.84 17.52
C ILE A 68 13.79 22.67 16.62
N LEU A 69 12.57 22.19 16.39
CA LEU A 69 11.55 22.85 15.60
C LEU A 69 10.30 23.15 16.45
N ASP A 70 9.58 24.21 16.09
CA ASP A 70 8.26 24.48 16.65
C ASP A 70 7.17 23.57 16.02
N SER A 71 5.93 23.70 16.49
CA SER A 71 4.80 22.91 15.96
C SER A 71 4.44 23.19 14.51
N THR A 72 5.00 24.25 13.91
CA THR A 72 4.85 24.63 12.50
C THR A 72 6.10 24.32 11.68
N SER A 73 7.04 23.54 12.22
CA SER A 73 8.32 23.17 11.60
C SER A 73 9.31 24.31 11.37
N ASN A 74 9.17 25.45 12.05
CA ASN A 74 10.21 26.47 12.02
C ASN A 74 11.35 26.10 12.96
N VAL A 75 12.59 26.36 12.52
CA VAL A 75 13.78 26.10 13.33
C VAL A 75 13.85 27.07 14.52
N ILE A 76 13.75 26.50 15.72
CA ILE A 76 14.00 27.20 16.99
C ILE A 76 15.50 27.20 17.28
N GLU A 77 16.15 26.05 17.05
CA GLU A 77 17.55 25.82 17.39
C GLU A 77 18.22 24.87 16.39
N ASN A 78 19.42 25.25 15.96
CA ASN A 78 20.28 24.49 15.06
C ASN A 78 21.72 25.02 15.26
N CYS A 79 22.46 24.45 16.22
CA CYS A 79 23.76 25.01 16.64
C CYS A 79 24.81 24.93 15.53
N ASN A 80 24.75 23.89 14.70
CA ASN A 80 25.73 23.58 13.67
C ASN A 80 25.26 23.89 12.23
N ASP A 81 24.14 24.61 12.07
CA ASP A 81 23.54 24.96 10.77
C ASP A 81 23.33 23.74 9.84
N LEU A 82 22.92 22.62 10.43
CA LEU A 82 22.72 21.36 9.72
C LEU A 82 21.37 21.32 9.01
N LYS A 83 21.28 20.53 7.94
CA LYS A 83 20.02 20.31 7.23
C LYS A 83 19.10 19.39 8.06
N PRO A 84 17.82 19.77 8.28
CA PRO A 84 16.83 18.86 8.87
C PRO A 84 16.70 17.54 8.09
N SER A 85 16.26 16.48 8.79
CA SER A 85 16.03 15.18 8.17
C SER A 85 15.07 15.27 6.97
N ALA A 86 15.36 14.51 5.91
CA ALA A 86 14.44 14.36 4.77
C ALA A 86 13.10 13.72 5.19
N CYS A 87 13.10 12.96 6.30
CA CYS A 87 11.90 12.33 6.86
C CYS A 87 11.00 13.31 7.64
N LEU A 88 11.35 14.60 7.74
CA LEU A 88 10.62 15.56 8.57
C LEU A 88 9.15 15.70 8.16
N SER A 89 8.86 15.71 6.85
CA SER A 89 7.49 15.73 6.32
C SER A 89 6.67 14.53 6.79
N ILE A 90 7.25 13.33 6.74
CA ILE A 90 6.64 12.08 7.23
C ILE A 90 6.44 12.13 8.74
N PHE A 91 7.44 12.59 9.50
CA PHE A 91 7.33 12.71 10.95
C PHE A 91 6.21 13.66 11.37
N ASN A 92 6.06 14.77 10.67
CA ASN A 92 4.96 15.72 10.89
C ASN A 92 3.59 15.08 10.65
N GLU A 93 3.43 14.31 9.57
CA GLU A 93 2.18 13.60 9.30
C GLU A 93 1.87 12.56 10.39
N ILE A 94 2.87 11.81 10.87
CA ILE A 94 2.65 10.87 11.98
C ILE A 94 2.26 11.62 13.26
N TYR A 95 2.95 12.72 13.61
CA TYR A 95 2.64 13.53 14.78
C TYR A 95 1.26 14.19 14.71
N LEU A 96 0.81 14.56 13.52
CA LEU A 96 -0.50 15.18 13.30
C LEU A 96 -1.63 14.15 13.40
N ASN A 97 -1.43 12.96 12.82
CA ASN A 97 -2.49 11.97 12.66
C ASN A 97 -2.52 10.91 13.79
N SER A 98 -1.44 10.78 14.58
CA SER A 98 -1.39 9.93 15.78
C SER A 98 -1.32 10.80 17.04
N SER A 99 -2.48 11.02 17.67
CA SER A 99 -2.61 11.96 18.80
C SER A 99 -1.76 11.61 20.02
N SER A 100 -1.47 10.33 20.23
CA SER A 100 -0.62 9.86 21.32
C SER A 100 0.88 9.87 20.98
N CYS A 101 1.26 10.11 19.72
CA CYS A 101 2.64 10.04 19.27
C CYS A 101 3.53 11.12 19.91
N SER A 102 4.59 10.67 20.58
CA SER A 102 5.63 11.52 21.18
C SER A 102 7.03 11.18 20.70
N ALA A 103 7.24 10.05 20.04
CA ALA A 103 8.52 9.68 19.46
C ALA A 103 8.33 8.84 18.20
N ILE A 104 9.22 9.02 17.23
CA ILE A 104 9.25 8.34 15.95
C ILE A 104 10.68 7.85 15.68
N ILE A 105 10.78 6.62 15.21
CA ILE A 105 12.02 5.95 14.81
C ILE A 105 11.86 5.53 13.35
N HIS A 106 12.88 5.81 12.56
CA HIS A 106 12.99 5.36 11.19
C HIS A 106 14.22 4.47 11.05
N SER A 107 14.01 3.27 10.50
CA SER A 107 15.06 2.26 10.35
C SER A 107 15.12 1.78 8.90
N HIS A 108 16.34 1.61 8.39
CA HIS A 108 16.68 0.97 7.12
C HIS A 108 17.19 -0.47 7.35
N SER A 109 16.78 -1.11 8.45
CA SER A 109 17.15 -2.50 8.74
C SER A 109 16.94 -3.38 7.52
N SER A 110 17.98 -4.15 7.14
CA SER A 110 17.92 -5.04 5.97
C SER A 110 16.84 -6.11 6.10
N VAL A 111 16.38 -6.39 7.33
CA VAL A 111 15.26 -7.28 7.63
C VAL A 111 14.00 -6.77 6.93
N PHE A 112 13.66 -5.49 7.03
CA PHE A 112 12.46 -4.93 6.41
C PHE A 112 12.53 -4.88 4.89
N VAL A 113 13.72 -4.66 4.32
CA VAL A 113 13.92 -4.76 2.87
C VAL A 113 13.65 -6.19 2.40
N LYS A 114 14.21 -7.21 3.08
CA LYS A 114 13.94 -8.62 2.75
C LYS A 114 12.47 -8.97 2.92
N LEU A 115 11.87 -8.54 4.03
CA LEU A 115 10.47 -8.76 4.38
C LEU A 115 9.55 -8.23 3.29
N THR A 116 9.69 -6.97 2.92
CA THR A 116 8.81 -6.33 1.92
C THR A 116 9.02 -6.85 0.49
N ASN A 117 10.12 -7.54 0.20
CA ASN A 117 10.28 -8.26 -1.07
C ASN A 117 9.67 -9.67 -1.04
N LEU A 118 9.59 -10.28 0.15
CA LEU A 118 8.92 -11.56 0.34
C LEU A 118 7.40 -11.39 0.37
N PHE A 119 6.93 -10.36 1.09
CA PHE A 119 5.54 -10.02 1.29
C PHE A 119 5.11 -8.96 0.25
N LEU A 120 4.63 -9.43 -0.91
CA LEU A 120 4.19 -8.56 -2.01
C LEU A 120 2.83 -7.89 -1.78
N GLY A 121 2.11 -8.29 -0.73
CA GLY A 121 0.85 -7.65 -0.32
C GLY A 121 1.04 -6.25 0.27
N ALA A 122 -0.09 -5.63 0.64
CA ALA A 122 -0.13 -4.32 1.29
C ALA A 122 0.05 -4.40 2.82
N GLU A 123 0.26 -5.59 3.38
CA GLU A 123 0.29 -5.84 4.81
C GLU A 123 1.30 -6.93 5.13
N PHE A 124 2.05 -6.73 6.21
CA PHE A 124 2.76 -7.78 6.94
C PHE A 124 1.90 -8.23 8.12
N LYS A 125 1.75 -9.56 8.30
CA LYS A 125 0.93 -10.15 9.35
C LYS A 125 1.67 -11.25 10.10
N CYS A 126 1.47 -11.28 11.42
CA CYS A 126 1.94 -12.38 12.27
C CYS A 126 1.01 -12.54 13.48
N GLN A 127 0.95 -13.77 14.00
CA GLN A 127 0.09 -14.15 15.13
C GLN A 127 0.80 -15.19 15.99
N TYR A 128 0.39 -15.34 17.25
CA TYR A 128 0.88 -16.37 18.19
C TYR A 128 2.35 -16.23 18.60
N PHE A 129 2.92 -15.03 18.44
CA PHE A 129 4.23 -14.70 18.97
C PHE A 129 4.10 -13.85 20.23
N GLU A 130 4.81 -14.24 21.29
CA GLU A 130 4.79 -13.51 22.58
C GLU A 130 5.20 -12.04 22.42
N MET A 131 6.10 -11.74 21.48
CA MET A 131 6.58 -10.38 21.21
C MET A 131 5.50 -9.45 20.63
N ILE A 132 4.36 -9.97 20.17
CA ILE A 132 3.20 -9.15 19.76
C ILE A 132 2.67 -8.31 20.92
N LYS A 133 2.76 -8.81 22.17
CA LYS A 133 2.32 -8.08 23.37
C LYS A 133 3.10 -6.79 23.62
N GLY A 134 4.31 -6.69 23.07
CA GLY A 134 5.10 -5.47 23.11
C GLY A 134 4.57 -4.37 22.17
N VAL A 135 3.67 -4.69 21.23
CA VAL A 135 3.20 -3.79 20.18
C VAL A 135 1.83 -3.25 20.53
N ASN A 136 1.74 -1.97 20.88
CA ASN A 136 0.51 -1.17 21.00
C ASN A 136 -0.74 -1.87 21.59
N GLY A 137 -0.57 -2.59 22.71
CA GLY A 137 -1.68 -3.22 23.44
C GLY A 137 -2.32 -4.41 22.74
N HIS A 138 -1.59 -5.11 21.86
CA HIS A 138 -2.03 -6.38 21.32
C HIS A 138 -1.84 -7.51 22.33
N GLU A 139 -2.64 -8.56 22.21
CA GLU A 139 -2.39 -9.85 22.87
C GLU A 139 -1.70 -10.83 21.91
N ASN A 140 -1.09 -11.89 22.44
CA ASN A 140 -0.27 -12.79 21.62
C ASN A 140 -1.07 -13.61 20.60
N ASP A 141 -2.35 -13.87 20.87
CA ASP A 141 -3.28 -14.58 19.99
C ASP A 141 -3.95 -13.66 18.97
N GLU A 142 -3.77 -12.34 19.05
CA GLU A 142 -4.24 -11.39 18.05
C GLU A 142 -3.32 -11.37 16.82
N VAL A 143 -3.92 -11.10 15.65
CA VAL A 143 -3.16 -10.87 14.42
C VAL A 143 -2.61 -9.45 14.45
N LEU A 144 -1.29 -9.32 14.55
CA LEU A 144 -0.60 -8.05 14.33
C LEU A 144 -0.58 -7.75 12.84
N VAL A 145 -0.98 -6.54 12.45
CA VAL A 145 -0.97 -6.06 11.06
C VAL A 145 -0.12 -4.80 10.97
N ILE A 146 0.92 -4.84 10.13
CA ILE A 146 1.74 -3.67 9.78
C ILE A 146 1.55 -3.36 8.29
N PRO A 147 1.00 -2.19 7.91
CA PRO A 147 0.81 -1.84 6.51
C PRO A 147 2.16 -1.65 5.78
N ILE A 148 2.18 -2.02 4.50
CA ILE A 148 3.30 -1.87 3.58
C ILE A 148 2.86 -0.90 2.47
N ILE A 149 3.61 0.18 2.28
CA ILE A 149 3.46 1.11 1.16
C ILE A 149 4.61 0.97 0.18
N ASP A 150 4.37 1.33 -1.08
CA ASP A 150 5.44 1.38 -2.08
C ASP A 150 6.34 2.59 -1.87
N ASN A 151 7.62 2.42 -2.22
CA ASN A 151 8.59 3.49 -2.13
C ASN A 151 8.39 4.51 -3.26
N THR A 152 8.68 5.76 -2.96
CA THR A 152 8.69 6.85 -3.94
C THR A 152 10.11 7.35 -4.16
N ARG A 153 10.28 8.30 -5.08
CA ARG A 153 11.62 8.82 -5.40
C ARG A 153 12.17 9.69 -4.27
N THR A 154 11.28 10.37 -3.55
CA THR A 154 11.62 11.27 -2.45
C THR A 154 10.76 10.95 -1.23
N GLU A 155 11.29 11.20 -0.03
CA GLU A 155 10.60 10.98 1.24
C GLU A 155 9.36 11.89 1.40
N GLU A 156 9.38 13.08 0.82
CA GLU A 156 8.22 13.99 0.83
C GLU A 156 7.00 13.41 0.13
N GLU A 157 7.20 12.65 -0.95
CA GLU A 157 6.12 11.96 -1.66
C GLU A 157 5.50 10.82 -0.82
N LEU A 158 6.24 10.23 0.13
CA LEU A 158 5.71 9.18 1.03
C LEU A 158 4.73 9.74 2.08
N ALA A 159 4.83 11.02 2.42
CA ALA A 159 4.15 11.59 3.58
C ALA A 159 2.63 11.37 3.54
N SER A 160 2.00 11.55 2.37
CA SER A 160 0.55 11.35 2.20
C SER A 160 0.14 9.88 2.39
N SER A 161 0.93 8.93 1.88
CA SER A 161 0.67 7.50 2.03
C SER A 161 0.84 7.05 3.48
N VAL A 162 1.87 7.54 4.17
CA VAL A 162 2.06 7.29 5.61
C VAL A 162 0.91 7.88 6.42
N ALA A 163 0.49 9.12 6.14
CA ALA A 163 -0.65 9.76 6.80
C ALA A 163 -1.95 8.95 6.64
N ALA A 164 -2.18 8.39 5.44
CA ALA A 164 -3.30 7.50 5.19
C ALA A 164 -3.21 6.22 6.03
N CYS A 165 -2.05 5.56 6.07
CA CYS A 165 -1.83 4.36 6.89
C CYS A 165 -2.08 4.60 8.38
N VAL A 166 -1.64 5.73 8.95
CA VAL A 166 -1.89 6.08 10.36
C VAL A 166 -3.39 6.14 10.67
N LYS A 167 -4.21 6.62 9.72
CA LYS A 167 -5.68 6.71 9.86
C LYS A 167 -6.37 5.36 9.66
N ILE A 168 -5.93 4.59 8.67
CA ILE A 168 -6.56 3.31 8.28
C ILE A 168 -6.21 2.20 9.28
N TYR A 169 -4.99 2.23 9.82
CA TYR A 169 -4.46 1.24 10.75
C TYR A 169 -4.18 1.85 12.14
N PRO A 170 -5.21 2.34 12.87
CA PRO A 170 -5.01 3.08 14.11
C PRO A 170 -4.39 2.24 15.25
N ARG A 171 -4.46 0.90 15.15
CA ARG A 171 -3.77 -0.03 16.07
C ARG A 171 -2.31 -0.30 15.68
N SER A 172 -1.91 -0.08 14.43
CA SER A 172 -0.52 -0.26 14.01
C SER A 172 0.33 0.93 14.46
N PRO A 173 1.44 0.72 15.19
CA PRO A 173 2.38 1.78 15.51
C PRO A 173 3.48 1.93 14.45
N ALA A 174 3.31 1.34 13.26
CA ALA A 174 4.32 1.37 12.22
C ALA A 174 3.77 1.33 10.79
N VAL A 175 4.60 1.76 9.84
CA VAL A 175 4.39 1.59 8.39
C VAL A 175 5.71 1.11 7.78
N LEU A 176 5.64 0.00 7.03
CA LEU A 176 6.74 -0.50 6.21
C LEU A 176 6.74 0.20 4.85
N VAL A 177 7.93 0.48 4.32
CA VAL A 177 8.12 1.04 2.98
C VAL A 177 8.94 0.05 2.16
N ARG A 178 8.36 -0.44 1.07
CA ARG A 178 8.93 -1.50 0.23
C ARG A 178 10.32 -1.11 -0.27
N ASN A 179 11.30 -2.01 -0.23
CA ASN A 179 12.68 -1.71 -0.66
C ASN A 179 13.37 -0.55 0.08
N HIS A 180 12.86 -0.13 1.24
CA HIS A 180 13.37 1.03 1.96
C HIS A 180 13.58 0.73 3.44
N GLY A 181 12.52 0.49 4.21
CA GLY A 181 12.62 0.40 5.66
C GLY A 181 11.28 0.47 6.38
N ILE A 182 11.29 1.06 7.57
CA ILE A 182 10.10 1.20 8.42
C ILE A 182 10.08 2.56 9.13
N TYR A 183 8.89 3.08 9.37
CA TYR A 183 8.61 4.16 10.32
C TYR A 183 7.82 3.59 11.49
N VAL A 184 8.28 3.79 12.72
CA VAL A 184 7.67 3.28 13.95
C VAL A 184 7.49 4.42 14.93
N TRP A 185 6.35 4.49 15.63
CA TRP A 185 6.08 5.54 16.61
C TRP A 185 5.50 5.01 17.92
N GLY A 186 5.47 5.86 18.94
CA GLY A 186 4.96 5.49 20.25
C GLY A 186 4.64 6.69 21.15
N LYS A 187 4.00 6.40 22.28
CA LYS A 187 3.57 7.41 23.27
C LYS A 187 4.70 8.01 24.11
N SER A 188 5.87 7.42 24.00
CA SER A 188 7.14 7.87 24.57
C SER A 188 8.27 7.33 23.70
N TRP A 189 9.47 7.87 23.84
CA TRP A 189 10.67 7.31 23.21
C TRP A 189 10.86 5.83 23.56
N SER A 190 10.60 5.46 24.81
CA SER A 190 10.78 4.09 25.31
C SER A 190 9.75 3.15 24.69
N ASN A 191 8.50 3.59 24.55
CA ASN A 191 7.46 2.82 23.90
C ASN A 191 7.71 2.67 22.38
N ALA A 192 8.14 3.74 21.70
CA ALA A 192 8.51 3.67 20.29
C ALA A 192 9.67 2.70 20.07
N LYS A 193 10.68 2.71 20.95
CA LYS A 193 11.79 1.76 20.93
C LYS A 193 11.31 0.31 21.11
N VAL A 194 10.46 0.06 22.11
CA VAL A 194 9.87 -1.28 22.33
C VAL A 194 9.09 -1.75 21.10
N HIS A 195 8.28 -0.88 20.49
CA HIS A 195 7.59 -1.21 19.24
C HIS A 195 8.58 -1.60 18.14
N ALA A 196 9.63 -0.79 17.93
CA ALA A 196 10.62 -1.04 16.89
C ALA A 196 11.36 -2.37 17.10
N GLU A 197 11.79 -2.66 18.33
CA GLU A 197 12.48 -3.91 18.66
C GLU A 197 11.59 -5.14 18.52
N CYS A 198 10.33 -5.05 18.97
CA CYS A 198 9.37 -6.14 18.81
C CYS A 198 9.07 -6.40 17.32
N ILE A 199 8.88 -5.36 16.52
CA ILE A 199 8.58 -5.50 15.09
C ILE A 199 9.78 -6.04 14.32
N ASP A 200 11.01 -5.58 14.60
CA ASP A 200 12.23 -6.09 13.98
C ASP A 200 12.47 -7.58 14.35
N TYR A 201 12.25 -7.95 15.61
CA TYR A 201 12.27 -9.35 16.05
C TYR A 201 11.22 -10.20 15.30
N LEU A 202 9.96 -9.76 15.28
CA LEU A 202 8.87 -10.48 14.63
C LEU A 202 9.13 -10.64 13.13
N ALA A 203 9.61 -9.59 12.47
CA ALA A 203 9.99 -9.62 11.06
C ALA A 203 11.13 -10.62 10.80
N THR A 204 12.15 -10.65 11.67
CA THR A 204 13.28 -11.59 11.56
C THR A 204 12.82 -13.03 11.72
N VAL A 205 12.06 -13.33 12.77
CA VAL A 205 11.52 -14.68 13.02
C VAL A 205 10.59 -15.11 11.90
N CYS A 206 9.70 -14.22 11.43
CA CYS A 206 8.82 -14.51 10.31
C CYS A 206 9.62 -14.81 9.04
N LEU A 207 10.66 -14.04 8.71
CA LEU A 207 11.52 -14.32 7.56
C LEU A 207 12.21 -15.69 7.63
N ASP A 208 12.66 -16.10 8.81
CA ASP A 208 13.33 -17.39 9.00
C ASP A 208 12.33 -18.56 9.00
N MET A 209 11.14 -18.37 9.58
CA MET A 209 10.03 -19.33 9.48
C MET A 209 9.60 -19.52 8.04
N GLU A 210 9.51 -18.43 7.29
CA GLU A 210 9.16 -18.49 5.88
C GLU A 210 10.17 -19.33 5.11
N ARG A 211 11.48 -19.06 5.26
CA ARG A 211 12.55 -19.84 4.62
C ARG A 211 12.52 -21.34 4.94
N THR A 212 11.84 -21.75 6.00
CA THR A 212 11.67 -23.16 6.41
C THR A 212 10.28 -23.73 6.11
N GLY A 213 9.40 -22.95 5.47
CA GLY A 213 8.05 -23.36 5.08
C GLY A 213 7.00 -23.30 6.20
N LEU A 214 7.34 -22.70 7.35
CA LEU A 214 6.45 -22.55 8.51
C LEU A 214 5.57 -21.30 8.37
N ALA A 215 4.28 -21.43 8.66
CA ALA A 215 3.34 -20.31 8.59
C ALA A 215 3.45 -19.37 9.80
N THR A 216 3.23 -18.08 9.58
CA THR A 216 3.27 -17.04 10.65
C THR A 216 1.88 -16.69 11.23
N ILE A 217 0.81 -17.31 10.73
CA ILE A 217 -0.58 -17.18 11.21
C ILE A 217 -1.32 -18.54 11.15
N GLU A 218 -2.29 -18.76 12.04
CA GLU A 218 -3.11 -19.99 12.05
C GLU A 218 -4.15 -19.95 10.92
N GLY A 219 -4.41 -21.10 10.29
CA GLY A 219 -5.17 -21.16 9.03
C GLY A 219 -4.34 -20.87 7.77
N GLY A 220 -3.07 -20.49 7.95
CA GLY A 220 -2.01 -20.55 6.94
C GLY A 220 -2.15 -19.57 5.78
N VAL A 221 -1.65 -18.34 5.92
CA VAL A 221 -0.82 -17.68 4.89
C VAL A 221 0.11 -16.68 5.57
N CYS A 222 1.35 -17.10 5.74
CA CYS A 222 2.50 -16.41 5.18
C CYS A 222 3.41 -17.60 4.85
N LYS A 223 3.55 -17.90 3.55
CA LYS A 223 4.52 -18.86 2.99
C LYS A 223 5.39 -18.03 2.06
N PRO A 224 6.73 -18.18 2.01
CA PRO A 224 7.45 -17.60 0.90
C PRO A 224 7.02 -18.37 -0.34
N ASN A 225 6.97 -17.69 -1.47
CA ASN A 225 6.49 -18.22 -2.73
C ASN A 225 7.43 -19.27 -3.36
N SER A 226 8.21 -20.02 -2.57
CA SER A 226 9.28 -20.89 -3.08
C SER A 226 8.93 -22.37 -3.22
N GLU A 227 7.83 -22.88 -2.66
CA GLU A 227 7.52 -24.33 -2.77
C GLU A 227 6.08 -24.71 -3.14
N PHE A 228 5.22 -23.75 -3.52
CA PHE A 228 3.99 -24.04 -4.24
C PHE A 228 3.91 -23.12 -5.45
N GLY A 229 3.93 -23.72 -6.65
CA GLY A 229 3.61 -22.99 -7.87
C GLY A 229 2.29 -22.24 -7.71
N ARG A 230 2.30 -20.96 -8.09
CA ARG A 230 1.15 -20.13 -8.48
C ARG A 230 -0.21 -20.80 -8.21
N LYS A 231 -0.66 -20.83 -6.95
CA LYS A 231 -2.05 -21.15 -6.66
C LYS A 231 -2.81 -19.83 -6.64
N ASN A 232 -3.34 -19.50 -7.82
CA ASN A 232 -4.44 -18.58 -8.10
C ASN A 232 -4.45 -17.29 -7.26
N GLU A 233 -3.65 -16.30 -7.65
CA GLU A 233 -3.87 -14.90 -7.28
C GLU A 233 -5.17 -14.43 -7.95
N LYS A 234 -6.34 -14.87 -7.49
CA LYS A 234 -7.61 -14.33 -7.99
C LYS A 234 -7.68 -12.82 -7.69
N PRO A 235 -8.41 -12.05 -8.50
CA PRO A 235 -8.43 -10.61 -8.35
C PRO A 235 -9.14 -10.24 -7.06
N ARG A 236 -8.78 -9.07 -6.56
CA ARG A 236 -9.38 -8.41 -5.40
C ARG A 236 -10.80 -7.93 -5.75
N VAL A 237 -11.85 -8.38 -5.03
CA VAL A 237 -13.28 -8.09 -5.35
C VAL A 237 -14.13 -7.56 -4.19
N TRP A 238 -14.64 -6.33 -4.28
CA TRP A 238 -15.42 -5.68 -3.20
C TRP A 238 -16.84 -5.36 -3.62
N ARG A 239 -17.79 -5.44 -2.68
CA ARG A 239 -19.13 -4.89 -2.90
C ARG A 239 -19.11 -3.37 -2.80
N VAL A 240 -19.69 -2.68 -3.80
CA VAL A 240 -19.83 -1.23 -3.80
C VAL A 240 -21.16 -0.82 -3.14
N PRO A 241 -21.14 0.02 -2.09
CA PRO A 241 -22.34 0.32 -1.28
C PRO A 241 -23.37 1.22 -1.98
N GLU A 242 -22.99 1.98 -3.01
CA GLU A 242 -23.89 2.83 -3.80
C GLU A 242 -23.61 2.68 -5.31
N VAL A 243 -24.63 2.92 -6.15
CA VAL A 243 -24.44 3.03 -7.60
C VAL A 243 -23.66 4.31 -7.87
N MET A 244 -22.34 4.19 -8.10
CA MET A 244 -21.54 5.34 -8.53
C MET A 244 -22.12 5.93 -9.81
N VAL A 245 -22.29 7.25 -9.83
CA VAL A 245 -22.94 7.96 -10.94
C VAL A 245 -21.92 8.58 -11.90
N GLU A 246 -20.67 8.80 -11.45
CA GLU A 246 -19.61 9.44 -12.25
C GLU A 246 -18.25 8.72 -12.10
N PRO A 247 -17.40 8.73 -13.16
CA PRO A 247 -16.07 8.09 -13.15
C PRO A 247 -15.09 8.68 -12.14
N GLY A 248 -15.43 9.77 -11.45
CA GLY A 248 -14.63 10.41 -10.41
C GLY A 248 -15.33 10.53 -9.06
N GLY A 249 -16.58 10.06 -8.94
CA GLY A 249 -17.44 10.35 -7.79
C GLY A 249 -17.06 9.64 -6.49
N ILE A 250 -16.25 8.57 -6.55
CA ILE A 250 -15.83 7.78 -5.40
C ILE A 250 -14.42 7.20 -5.67
N GLY A 251 -13.47 7.38 -4.73
CA GLY A 251 -12.02 7.25 -4.90
C GLY A 251 -11.47 5.98 -5.56
N TYR A 252 -10.44 6.17 -6.40
CA TYR A 252 -9.76 5.15 -7.20
C TYR A 252 -8.31 4.91 -6.74
N THR A 253 -8.05 4.65 -5.46
CA THR A 253 -6.68 4.37 -4.99
C THR A 253 -6.15 3.03 -5.50
N GLU A 254 -4.84 2.80 -5.55
CA GLU A 254 -4.19 1.55 -6.01
C GLU A 254 -4.59 0.26 -5.26
N ASP A 255 -5.27 0.39 -4.13
CA ASP A 255 -5.78 -0.75 -3.34
C ASP A 255 -7.30 -0.97 -3.51
N GLY A 256 -8.00 -0.08 -4.21
CA GLY A 256 -9.45 -0.16 -4.42
C GLY A 256 -10.27 0.04 -3.14
N VAL A 257 -9.64 0.40 -2.02
CA VAL A 257 -10.27 0.61 -0.71
C VAL A 257 -10.24 2.09 -0.35
N ASN A 258 -11.22 2.85 -0.85
CA ASN A 258 -11.71 4.05 -0.18
C ASN A 258 -13.08 4.42 -0.73
N VAL A 259 -14.13 4.21 0.08
CA VAL A 259 -15.48 4.69 -0.22
C VAL A 259 -16.16 5.10 1.09
N ILE A 260 -16.37 6.42 1.24
CA ILE A 260 -17.12 7.12 2.29
C ILE A 260 -16.34 7.35 3.61
N PRO A 261 -16.34 8.57 4.17
CA PRO A 261 -15.95 8.78 5.57
C PRO A 261 -16.82 7.90 6.47
N GLY A 262 -16.25 6.85 7.06
CA GLY A 262 -16.84 6.19 8.24
C GLY A 262 -17.09 4.69 8.20
N ARG A 263 -16.86 3.93 7.11
CA ARG A 263 -16.86 2.44 7.15
C ARG A 263 -15.94 1.80 6.10
N PRO A 264 -15.19 0.72 6.43
CA PRO A 264 -14.46 -0.07 5.43
C PRO A 264 -15.41 -0.86 4.52
N LEU A 265 -15.04 -1.01 3.24
CA LEU A 265 -15.70 -1.91 2.30
C LEU A 265 -15.62 -3.35 2.82
N LYS A 266 -16.71 -4.11 2.75
CA LYS A 266 -16.69 -5.53 3.06
C LYS A 266 -16.04 -6.27 1.90
N PHE A 267 -14.89 -6.90 2.16
CA PHE A 267 -14.27 -7.84 1.24
C PHE A 267 -15.26 -8.99 1.02
N GLU A 268 -15.57 -9.30 -0.24
CA GLU A 268 -16.40 -10.44 -0.58
C GLU A 268 -15.49 -11.61 -0.99
N ASP A 269 -15.96 -12.82 -0.70
CA ASP A 269 -15.27 -14.05 -1.05
C ASP A 269 -15.27 -14.27 -2.58
N GLU A 270 -14.24 -14.96 -3.09
CA GLU A 270 -14.03 -15.22 -4.52
C GLU A 270 -15.19 -15.93 -5.23
N SER A 271 -16.08 -16.59 -4.47
CA SER A 271 -17.33 -17.17 -4.97
C SER A 271 -18.22 -16.17 -5.73
N ILE A 272 -18.01 -14.86 -5.58
CA ILE A 272 -18.72 -13.86 -6.38
C ILE A 272 -18.30 -13.86 -7.85
N LEU A 273 -17.03 -14.16 -8.17
CA LEU A 273 -16.57 -14.25 -9.56
C LEU A 273 -17.28 -15.38 -10.30
N GLU A 274 -17.48 -16.50 -9.62
CA GLU A 274 -18.23 -17.65 -10.14
C GLU A 274 -19.70 -17.28 -10.39
N LYS A 275 -20.34 -16.58 -9.44
CA LYS A 275 -21.72 -16.06 -9.62
C LYS A 275 -21.84 -15.05 -10.77
N LEU A 276 -20.83 -14.21 -10.95
CA LEU A 276 -20.73 -13.30 -12.09
C LEU A 276 -20.39 -14.04 -13.39
N GLY A 277 -19.86 -15.26 -13.31
CA GLY A 277 -19.27 -16.01 -14.42
C GLY A 277 -18.05 -15.31 -15.03
N VAL A 278 -17.37 -14.48 -14.25
CA VAL A 278 -16.11 -13.83 -14.63
C VAL A 278 -14.98 -14.83 -14.42
N THR A 279 -14.21 -15.10 -15.47
CA THR A 279 -13.01 -15.93 -15.37
C THR A 279 -11.76 -15.08 -15.31
N TYR A 280 -10.71 -15.66 -14.75
CA TYR A 280 -9.48 -14.95 -14.47
C TYR A 280 -8.28 -15.91 -14.54
N ASP A 281 -7.21 -15.44 -15.17
CA ASP A 281 -5.91 -16.10 -15.22
C ASP A 281 -4.78 -15.14 -14.84
N ARG A 282 -3.83 -15.61 -14.04
CA ARG A 282 -2.61 -14.87 -13.69
C ARG A 282 -1.45 -15.22 -14.63
N LEU A 283 -1.03 -14.21 -15.37
CA LEU A 283 0.07 -14.19 -16.34
C LEU A 283 1.24 -13.32 -15.83
N SER A 284 2.29 -13.17 -16.63
CA SER A 284 3.52 -12.46 -16.29
C SER A 284 3.46 -10.95 -16.54
N GLY A 285 2.42 -10.46 -17.21
CA GLY A 285 2.30 -9.07 -17.65
C GLY A 285 3.12 -8.74 -18.91
N ARG A 286 3.65 -9.77 -19.59
CA ARG A 286 4.41 -9.64 -20.83
C ARG A 286 3.65 -10.25 -22.00
N GLU A 287 3.86 -9.71 -23.19
CA GLU A 287 3.23 -10.19 -24.42
C GLU A 287 3.73 -11.58 -24.84
N ASP A 288 4.94 -11.95 -24.41
CA ASP A 288 5.61 -13.23 -24.70
C ASP A 288 5.40 -14.29 -23.59
N ASP A 289 4.33 -14.19 -22.81
CA ASP A 289 3.99 -15.21 -21.80
C ASP A 289 3.45 -16.48 -22.47
N GLN A 290 4.10 -17.62 -22.24
CA GLN A 290 3.66 -18.91 -22.76
C GLN A 290 2.22 -19.27 -22.35
N LYS A 291 1.79 -18.87 -21.15
CA LYS A 291 0.43 -19.11 -20.66
C LYS A 291 -0.63 -18.32 -21.43
N LEU A 292 -0.26 -17.21 -22.06
CA LEU A 292 -1.17 -16.45 -22.91
C LEU A 292 -1.56 -17.26 -24.15
N ASP A 293 -0.60 -18.01 -24.72
CA ASP A 293 -0.89 -18.91 -25.84
C ASP A 293 -1.80 -20.05 -25.42
N ASP A 294 -1.60 -20.60 -24.21
CA ASP A 294 -2.49 -21.62 -23.65
C ASP A 294 -3.93 -21.10 -23.51
N ILE A 295 -4.12 -19.86 -23.04
CA ILE A 295 -5.46 -19.22 -22.93
C ILE A 295 -6.08 -19.00 -24.31
N LYS A 296 -5.30 -18.50 -25.28
CA LYS A 296 -5.78 -18.30 -26.66
C LYS A 296 -6.26 -19.61 -27.28
N VAL A 297 -5.57 -20.71 -27.02
CA VAL A 297 -5.96 -22.04 -27.51
C VAL A 297 -7.17 -22.58 -26.72
N ARG A 298 -7.13 -22.52 -25.38
CA ARG A 298 -8.18 -23.05 -24.48
C ARG A 298 -9.54 -22.40 -24.74
N ASP A 299 -9.55 -21.08 -24.92
CA ASP A 299 -10.78 -20.28 -25.01
C ASP A 299 -11.05 -19.81 -26.46
N GLU A 300 -10.28 -20.32 -27.43
CA GLU A 300 -10.44 -20.14 -28.88
C GLU A 300 -10.30 -18.68 -29.38
N TYR A 301 -9.43 -17.88 -28.75
CA TYR A 301 -9.12 -16.52 -29.22
C TYR A 301 -8.19 -16.53 -30.44
N LYS A 302 -8.69 -16.07 -31.58
CA LYS A 302 -7.96 -16.06 -32.88
C LYS A 302 -7.32 -14.71 -33.19
N ASN A 303 -7.85 -13.61 -32.64
CA ASN A 303 -7.38 -12.25 -32.91
C ASN A 303 -7.04 -11.52 -31.61
N PHE A 304 -6.13 -10.56 -31.69
CA PHE A 304 -5.84 -9.66 -30.58
C PHE A 304 -5.37 -8.29 -31.09
N ASP A 305 -5.50 -7.28 -30.24
CA ASP A 305 -4.83 -6.00 -30.40
C ASP A 305 -4.41 -5.44 -29.03
N ILE A 306 -3.68 -4.33 -29.04
CA ILE A 306 -3.21 -3.66 -27.82
C ILE A 306 -3.76 -2.24 -27.80
N VAL A 307 -4.38 -1.89 -26.68
CA VAL A 307 -4.86 -0.54 -26.39
C VAL A 307 -4.07 0.06 -25.23
N GLU A 308 -3.77 1.36 -25.32
CA GLU A 308 -3.13 2.13 -24.26
C GLU A 308 -3.95 3.40 -24.00
N LEU A 309 -4.31 3.59 -22.73
CA LEU A 309 -4.83 4.83 -22.19
C LEU A 309 -3.80 5.32 -21.17
N ASP A 310 -3.29 6.53 -21.37
CA ASP A 310 -2.30 7.12 -20.48
C ASP A 310 -2.66 8.60 -20.27
N GLY A 311 -3.27 8.90 -19.11
CA GLY A 311 -3.70 10.25 -18.75
C GLY A 311 -2.57 11.25 -18.56
N GLY A 312 -1.32 10.78 -18.49
CA GLY A 312 -0.12 11.63 -18.50
C GLY A 312 0.36 11.98 -19.91
N LYS A 313 0.02 11.18 -20.92
CA LYS A 313 0.41 11.40 -22.33
C LYS A 313 -0.71 11.96 -23.21
N MET A 314 -1.97 11.71 -22.85
CA MET A 314 -3.14 12.11 -23.63
C MET A 314 -3.63 13.50 -23.24
N GLU A 315 -4.24 14.21 -24.19
CA GLU A 315 -4.98 15.44 -23.89
C GLU A 315 -6.06 15.17 -22.84
N LYS A 316 -6.13 16.04 -21.83
CA LYS A 316 -7.02 15.87 -20.67
C LYS A 316 -8.47 15.60 -21.07
N VAL A 317 -9.02 16.43 -21.97
CA VAL A 317 -10.41 16.31 -22.45
C VAL A 317 -10.65 14.98 -23.13
N LYS A 318 -9.67 14.49 -23.90
CA LYS A 318 -9.76 13.20 -24.61
C LYS A 318 -9.73 12.03 -23.61
N TYR A 319 -8.83 12.07 -22.64
CA TYR A 319 -8.76 11.06 -21.58
C TYR A 319 -10.05 11.02 -20.75
N GLU A 320 -10.53 12.18 -20.31
CA GLU A 320 -11.77 12.31 -19.55
C GLU A 320 -12.97 11.81 -20.37
N GLY A 321 -13.04 12.12 -21.66
CA GLY A 321 -14.07 11.59 -22.56
C GLY A 321 -14.08 10.06 -22.65
N PHE A 322 -12.89 9.42 -22.70
CA PHE A 322 -12.80 7.95 -22.63
C PHE A 322 -13.24 7.41 -21.27
N MET A 323 -12.83 8.04 -20.17
CA MET A 323 -13.23 7.59 -18.83
C MET A 323 -14.74 7.72 -18.63
N THR A 324 -15.37 8.80 -19.09
CA THR A 324 -16.83 8.95 -19.09
C THR A 324 -17.48 7.83 -19.89
N LYS A 325 -17.03 7.61 -21.14
CA LYS A 325 -17.59 6.58 -22.00
C LYS A 325 -17.46 5.16 -21.43
N PHE A 326 -16.30 4.79 -20.90
CA PHE A 326 -16.08 3.45 -20.35
C PHE A 326 -16.78 3.23 -19.00
N PHE A 327 -17.10 4.31 -18.29
CA PHE A 327 -17.83 4.25 -17.04
C PHE A 327 -19.35 4.18 -17.20
N GLU A 328 -19.88 4.55 -18.38
CA GLU A 328 -21.27 4.29 -18.74
C GLU A 328 -21.53 2.79 -18.62
N THR A 329 -22.65 2.42 -17.98
CA THR A 329 -23.00 1.02 -17.77
C THR A 329 -23.38 0.39 -19.11
N HIS A 330 -22.69 -0.69 -19.49
CA HIS A 330 -22.90 -1.38 -20.75
C HIS A 330 -22.72 -2.90 -20.62
N TYR A 331 -23.05 -3.61 -21.68
CA TYR A 331 -22.72 -5.02 -21.87
C TYR A 331 -22.26 -5.27 -23.31
N HIS A 332 -21.72 -6.46 -23.54
CA HIS A 332 -21.32 -6.94 -24.86
C HIS A 332 -22.02 -8.27 -25.15
N GLU A 333 -22.31 -8.56 -26.42
CA GLU A 333 -22.84 -9.87 -26.86
C GLU A 333 -21.76 -10.95 -26.94
N ASP A 334 -20.49 -10.54 -26.87
CA ASP A 334 -19.32 -11.40 -26.82
C ASP A 334 -18.57 -11.20 -25.48
N ASP A 335 -17.71 -12.15 -25.12
CA ASP A 335 -16.82 -12.05 -23.96
C ASP A 335 -15.85 -10.85 -24.09
N GLU A 336 -15.77 -9.99 -23.08
CA GLU A 336 -14.78 -8.92 -22.96
C GLU A 336 -13.53 -9.41 -22.21
N VAL A 337 -12.46 -9.62 -22.97
CA VAL A 337 -11.19 -10.15 -22.44
C VAL A 337 -10.12 -9.07 -22.40
N ARG A 338 -9.45 -8.92 -21.26
CA ARG A 338 -8.36 -7.96 -21.05
C ARG A 338 -7.18 -8.63 -20.35
N TYR A 339 -6.03 -8.64 -21.02
CA TYR A 339 -4.75 -8.96 -20.41
C TYR A 339 -3.94 -7.69 -20.15
N ILE A 340 -3.69 -7.37 -18.88
CA ILE A 340 -3.05 -6.12 -18.48
C ILE A 340 -1.52 -6.23 -18.59
N LEU A 341 -0.95 -5.40 -19.46
CA LEU A 341 0.49 -5.32 -19.75
C LEU A 341 1.19 -4.19 -18.98
N SER A 342 0.48 -3.11 -18.65
CA SER A 342 0.99 -2.03 -17.81
C SER A 342 -0.16 -1.24 -17.17
N GLY A 343 0.07 -0.63 -16.01
CA GLY A 343 -0.97 0.12 -15.31
C GLY A 343 -2.05 -0.79 -14.71
N GLY A 344 -3.27 -0.25 -14.56
CA GLY A 344 -4.34 -0.96 -13.88
C GLY A 344 -5.67 -0.20 -13.91
N GLY A 345 -6.68 -0.83 -13.30
CA GLY A 345 -8.02 -0.27 -13.23
C GLY A 345 -9.00 -1.17 -12.53
N TYR A 346 -10.28 -0.86 -12.73
CA TYR A 346 -11.39 -1.51 -12.08
C TYR A 346 -12.46 -1.86 -13.09
N PHE A 347 -12.90 -3.12 -13.04
CA PHE A 347 -14.17 -3.53 -13.60
C PHE A 347 -15.21 -3.51 -12.49
N ASP A 348 -16.25 -2.70 -12.62
CA ASP A 348 -17.44 -2.87 -11.78
C ASP A 348 -18.42 -3.74 -12.54
N CYS A 349 -18.83 -4.87 -11.95
CA CYS A 349 -19.81 -5.79 -12.53
C CYS A 349 -21.05 -5.88 -11.65
N ARG A 350 -22.24 -6.00 -12.26
CA ARG A 350 -23.51 -6.01 -11.54
C ARG A 350 -24.06 -7.43 -11.34
N TYR A 351 -24.48 -7.75 -10.12
CA TYR A 351 -25.15 -9.01 -9.77
C TYR A 351 -26.20 -8.77 -8.67
N GLU A 352 -27.42 -9.30 -8.84
CA GLU A 352 -28.55 -9.17 -7.89
C GLU A 352 -28.74 -7.74 -7.34
N SER A 353 -28.77 -6.75 -8.24
CA SER A 353 -28.87 -5.31 -7.93
C SER A 353 -27.67 -4.65 -7.23
N ALA A 354 -26.64 -5.41 -6.86
CA ALA A 354 -25.40 -4.90 -6.29
C ALA A 354 -24.30 -4.76 -7.35
N TRP A 355 -23.37 -3.83 -7.12
CA TRP A 355 -22.15 -3.69 -7.91
C TRP A 355 -20.97 -4.29 -7.16
N TYR A 356 -20.12 -5.00 -7.90
CA TYR A 356 -18.89 -5.63 -7.40
C TYR A 356 -17.71 -5.10 -8.18
N ARG A 357 -16.75 -4.50 -7.49
CA ARG A 357 -15.54 -3.93 -8.05
C ARG A 357 -14.43 -4.96 -8.05
N ILE A 358 -13.94 -5.30 -9.23
CA ILE A 358 -12.85 -6.23 -9.50
C ILE A 358 -11.63 -5.41 -9.89
N GLN A 359 -10.55 -5.50 -9.10
CA GLN A 359 -9.30 -4.83 -9.41
C GLN A 359 -8.49 -5.62 -10.44
N VAL A 360 -7.94 -4.91 -11.43
CA VAL A 360 -6.98 -5.48 -12.39
C VAL A 360 -5.66 -4.71 -12.37
N LYS A 361 -4.55 -5.46 -12.34
CA LYS A 361 -3.17 -5.00 -12.34
C LYS A 361 -2.36 -5.74 -13.41
N VAL A 362 -1.15 -5.28 -13.68
CA VAL A 362 -0.19 -5.94 -14.58
C VAL A 362 -0.09 -7.43 -14.28
N GLY A 363 -0.28 -8.26 -15.31
CA GLY A 363 -0.33 -9.73 -15.20
C GLY A 363 -1.73 -10.33 -15.14
N ASP A 364 -2.77 -9.52 -14.93
CA ASP A 364 -4.14 -10.01 -14.85
C ASP A 364 -4.72 -10.22 -16.25
N CYS A 365 -5.23 -11.41 -16.52
CA CYS A 365 -6.06 -11.71 -17.68
C CYS A 365 -7.48 -12.00 -17.20
N ILE A 366 -8.39 -11.04 -17.38
CA ILE A 366 -9.79 -11.14 -16.98
C ILE A 366 -10.67 -11.35 -18.21
N CYS A 367 -11.70 -12.18 -18.07
CA CYS A 367 -12.76 -12.34 -19.06
C CYS A 367 -14.11 -12.03 -18.42
N ILE A 368 -14.67 -10.90 -18.83
CA ILE A 368 -16.03 -10.48 -18.51
C ILE A 368 -16.97 -11.17 -19.51
N PRO A 369 -17.89 -12.04 -19.06
CA PRO A 369 -18.73 -12.78 -19.99
C PRO A 369 -19.72 -11.89 -20.73
N GLU A 370 -20.16 -12.36 -21.88
CA GLU A 370 -21.31 -11.79 -22.61
C GLU A 370 -22.52 -11.51 -21.69
N PHE A 371 -23.24 -10.44 -22.01
CA PHE A 371 -24.44 -9.97 -21.30
C PHE A 371 -24.23 -9.67 -19.79
N LEU A 372 -23.00 -9.59 -19.28
CA LEU A 372 -22.77 -9.07 -17.94
C LEU A 372 -22.74 -7.54 -17.98
N TRP A 373 -23.63 -6.89 -17.23
CA TRP A 373 -23.55 -5.45 -17.01
C TRP A 373 -22.26 -5.09 -16.29
N HIS A 374 -21.46 -4.27 -16.95
CA HIS A 374 -20.20 -3.82 -16.41
C HIS A 374 -19.87 -2.39 -16.84
N ARG A 375 -18.79 -1.88 -16.26
CA ARG A 375 -18.13 -0.62 -16.63
C ARG A 375 -16.66 -0.69 -16.22
N PHE A 376 -15.85 0.15 -16.85
CA PHE A 376 -14.41 0.19 -16.60
C PHE A 376 -13.92 1.61 -16.30
N VAL A 377 -12.89 1.70 -15.46
CA VAL A 377 -12.19 2.95 -15.15
C VAL A 377 -10.76 2.66 -14.70
N CYS A 378 -9.83 3.55 -15.04
CA CYS A 378 -8.44 3.44 -14.59
C CYS A 378 -8.32 3.75 -13.09
N ASP A 379 -7.29 3.21 -12.45
CA ASP A 379 -6.92 3.56 -11.09
C ASP A 379 -6.29 4.97 -10.99
N THR A 380 -5.80 5.34 -9.80
CA THR A 380 -5.08 6.61 -9.55
C THR A 380 -3.85 6.80 -10.43
N GLY A 381 -3.27 5.72 -10.97
CA GLY A 381 -2.19 5.78 -11.95
C GLY A 381 -2.65 6.35 -13.29
N ARG A 382 -3.97 6.44 -13.53
CA ARG A 382 -4.60 7.00 -14.73
C ARG A 382 -4.04 6.40 -16.03
N LYS A 383 -3.66 5.14 -15.96
CA LYS A 383 -2.96 4.45 -17.04
C LYS A 383 -3.35 2.98 -17.08
N VAL A 384 -3.65 2.50 -18.27
CA VAL A 384 -3.78 1.07 -18.56
C VAL A 384 -3.29 0.78 -19.97
N ARG A 385 -2.49 -0.27 -20.11
CA ARG A 385 -2.15 -0.89 -21.40
C ARG A 385 -2.65 -2.32 -21.33
N ALA A 386 -3.61 -2.66 -22.18
CA ALA A 386 -4.25 -3.97 -22.18
C ALA A 386 -4.19 -4.59 -23.57
N MET A 387 -3.87 -5.88 -23.63
CA MET A 387 -4.14 -6.71 -24.79
C MET A 387 -5.59 -7.18 -24.73
N ARG A 388 -6.32 -6.99 -25.83
CA ARG A 388 -7.70 -7.46 -25.98
C ARG A 388 -7.69 -8.72 -26.84
N LEU A 389 -8.39 -9.77 -26.41
CA LEU A 389 -8.47 -11.05 -27.10
C LEU A 389 -9.87 -11.22 -27.70
N PHE A 390 -9.96 -11.79 -28.90
CA PHE A 390 -11.21 -11.97 -29.64
C PHE A 390 -11.28 -13.35 -30.31
N LYS A 391 -12.45 -13.99 -30.24
CA LYS A 391 -12.71 -15.29 -30.90
C LYS A 391 -12.80 -15.17 -32.42
N ASP A 392 -13.46 -14.11 -32.90
CA ASP A 392 -13.58 -13.78 -34.32
C ASP A 392 -13.01 -12.39 -34.62
N ALA A 393 -13.23 -11.87 -35.82
CA ALA A 393 -12.79 -10.53 -36.17
C ALA A 393 -13.33 -9.51 -35.16
N PRO A 394 -12.54 -8.50 -34.74
CA PRO A 394 -12.91 -7.64 -33.62
C PRO A 394 -14.21 -6.90 -33.93
N LYS A 395 -15.28 -7.27 -33.22
CA LYS A 395 -16.54 -6.53 -33.13
C LYS A 395 -16.61 -5.95 -31.72
N TRP A 396 -16.67 -4.62 -31.63
CA TRP A 396 -16.77 -3.93 -30.34
C TRP A 396 -18.01 -3.04 -30.37
N GLU A 397 -19.13 -3.63 -29.95
CA GLU A 397 -20.40 -2.93 -29.84
C GLU A 397 -20.83 -2.99 -28.37
N ALA A 398 -20.72 -1.85 -27.68
CA ALA A 398 -21.22 -1.69 -26.33
C ALA A 398 -22.72 -1.38 -26.41
N LEU A 399 -23.53 -2.20 -25.74
CA LEU A 399 -24.97 -2.06 -25.72
C LEU A 399 -25.42 -1.51 -24.35
N THR A 400 -26.41 -0.61 -24.39
CA THR A 400 -26.98 0.06 -23.21
C THR A 400 -28.49 -0.13 -23.10
N ASP A 401 -29.04 -1.14 -23.78
CA ASP A 401 -30.48 -1.41 -23.81
C ASP A 401 -30.99 -1.88 -22.43
N VAL A 402 -32.09 -1.28 -21.98
CA VAL A 402 -32.74 -1.58 -20.70
C VAL A 402 -33.45 -2.93 -20.75
N ASP A 403 -33.91 -3.35 -21.93
CA ASP A 403 -34.61 -4.61 -22.19
C ASP A 403 -33.63 -5.72 -22.60
N GLN A 404 -32.50 -5.80 -21.89
CA GLN A 404 -31.44 -6.77 -22.14
C GLN A 404 -31.97 -8.21 -22.19
N PRO A 405 -31.57 -9.03 -23.20
CA PRO A 405 -31.91 -10.44 -23.20
C PRO A 405 -31.29 -11.18 -22.01
N GLU A 406 -32.03 -12.12 -21.40
CA GLU A 406 -31.52 -12.92 -20.28
C GLU A 406 -30.27 -13.72 -20.69
N ARG A 407 -29.22 -13.64 -19.86
CA ARG A 407 -28.03 -14.47 -19.99
C ARG A 407 -28.44 -15.93 -19.87
N LYS A 408 -28.20 -16.73 -20.91
CA LYS A 408 -28.37 -18.18 -20.82
C LYS A 408 -27.26 -18.73 -19.92
N GLU A 409 -27.62 -19.51 -18.90
CA GLU A 409 -26.64 -20.23 -18.10
C GLU A 409 -25.74 -21.06 -19.03
N ARG A 410 -24.42 -20.89 -18.92
CA ARG A 410 -23.47 -21.75 -19.62
C ARG A 410 -23.71 -23.16 -19.09
N LYS A 411 -24.22 -24.06 -19.94
CA LYS A 411 -24.29 -25.49 -19.62
C LYS A 411 -22.86 -25.98 -19.42
N GLU A 412 -22.60 -26.58 -18.26
CA GLU A 412 -21.32 -27.20 -17.90
C GLU A 412 -20.81 -28.18 -18.95
#